data_AF-A0A4R9QLA8-F1
#
_entry.id   AF-A0A4R9QLA8-F1
#
_cell.length_a   1.000
_cell.length_b   1.000
_cell.length_c   1.000
_cell.angle_alpha   90.00
_cell.angle_beta   90.00
_cell.angle_gamma   90.00
#
_symmetry.space_group_name_H-M   'P 1'
#
loop_
_entity.id
_entity.type
_entity.pdbx_description
1 polymer ?
#
loop_
_entity_poly.entity_id
_entity_poly.type
_entity_poly.pdbx_seq_one_letter_code
_entity_poly.pdbx_strand_id
1 'polypeptide(L)'
;MADVVSIRSGAEPAVSAGRLRLLAFIAIAGFMIAGPVAEQVFGVQSAWLRSWTMFSAIGLGVVDASFEIRQPDGALAPLDRFAMLGARRDGRLKWIDSGEELALVIKRLCTAAGQGADIRVRARQATRGGWQIIHTDTENACAD
;
A
#
# COMPACT_ATOMS: atom_id res chain seq x y z
N MET A 1 45.49 -45.88 53.09
CA MET A 1 45.56 -44.43 52.78
C MET A 1 44.70 -44.18 51.56
N ALA A 2 43.93 -43.09 51.59
CA ALA A 2 42.67 -42.90 50.88
C ALA A 2 42.78 -42.78 49.34
N ASP A 3 41.91 -43.51 48.64
CA ASP A 3 41.51 -43.20 47.26
C ASP A 3 40.26 -42.33 47.32
N VAL A 4 40.42 -41.02 47.12
CA VAL A 4 39.31 -40.09 46.93
C VAL A 4 38.95 -40.10 45.45
N VAL A 5 37.94 -40.89 45.10
CA VAL A 5 37.32 -40.85 43.78
C VAL A 5 36.69 -39.47 43.57
N SER A 6 37.29 -38.69 42.69
CA SER A 6 36.78 -37.42 42.18
C SER A 6 35.49 -37.68 41.39
N ILE A 7 34.34 -37.47 42.02
CA ILE A 7 33.06 -37.39 41.31
C ILE A 7 32.97 -35.99 40.70
N ARG A 8 33.37 -35.87 39.44
CA ARG A 8 33.10 -34.70 38.62
C ARG A 8 31.62 -34.75 38.23
N SER A 9 30.77 -34.19 39.08
CA SER A 9 29.34 -33.95 38.80
C SER A 9 29.21 -32.78 37.82
N GLY A 10 29.50 -33.05 36.55
CA GLY A 10 29.08 -32.18 35.45
C GLY A 10 27.58 -32.36 35.22
N ALA A 11 26.76 -31.64 35.97
CA ALA A 11 25.33 -31.53 35.69
C ALA A 11 25.13 -30.61 34.47
N GLU A 12 25.32 -31.14 33.27
CA GLU A 12 24.77 -30.48 32.09
C GLU A 12 23.24 -30.62 32.17
N PRO A 13 22.46 -29.53 32.00
CA PRO A 13 21.01 -29.65 32.01
C PRO A 13 20.60 -30.46 30.79
N ALA A 14 20.18 -31.70 31.00
CA ALA A 14 19.60 -32.54 29.97
C ALA A 14 18.27 -31.90 29.53
N VAL A 15 18.32 -31.02 28.54
CA VAL A 15 17.12 -30.51 27.88
C VAL A 15 16.50 -31.71 27.17
N SER A 16 15.36 -32.19 27.67
CA SER A 16 14.69 -33.33 27.03
C SER A 16 14.41 -32.99 25.57
N ALA A 17 14.54 -33.97 24.68
CA ALA A 17 14.29 -33.77 23.25
C ALA A 17 12.90 -33.16 22.98
N GLY A 18 11.91 -33.45 23.84
CA GLY A 18 10.59 -32.80 23.81
C GLY A 18 10.63 -31.30 24.13
N ARG A 19 11.39 -30.87 25.14
CA ARG A 19 11.57 -29.44 25.44
C ARG A 19 12.32 -28.71 24.34
N LEU A 20 13.34 -29.34 23.75
CA LEU A 20 14.07 -28.76 22.63
C LEU A 20 13.18 -28.56 21.40
N ARG A 21 12.34 -29.55 21.08
CA ARG A 21 11.35 -29.44 19.99
C ARG A 21 10.32 -28.34 20.25
N LEU A 22 9.83 -28.23 21.49
CA LEU A 22 8.89 -27.19 21.88
C LEU A 22 9.51 -25.79 21.73
N LEU A 23 10.75 -25.60 22.21
CA LEU A 23 11.47 -24.33 22.06
C LEU A 23 11.72 -23.98 20.60
N ALA A 24 12.13 -24.97 19.79
CA ALA A 24 12.31 -24.78 18.35
C ALA A 24 10.99 -24.38 17.67
N PHE A 25 9.88 -25.02 18.02
CA PHE A 25 8.56 -24.69 17.48
C PHE A 25 8.12 -23.28 17.86
N ILE A 26 8.28 -22.89 19.13
CA ILE A 26 7.96 -21.53 19.60
C ILE A 26 8.82 -20.49 18.89
N ALA A 27 10.11 -20.77 18.70
CA ALA A 27 11.02 -19.85 17.99
C ALA A 27 10.60 -19.66 16.52
N ILE A 28 10.26 -20.76 15.82
CA ILE A 28 9.80 -20.70 14.42
C ILE A 28 8.46 -19.97 14.33
N ALA A 29 7.49 -20.31 15.19
CA ALA A 29 6.19 -19.66 15.21
C ALA A 29 6.32 -18.16 15.52
N GLY A 30 7.14 -17.80 16.51
CA GLY A 30 7.45 -16.41 16.85
C GLY A 30 8.05 -15.66 15.67
N PHE A 31 9.02 -16.26 14.96
CA PHE A 31 9.63 -15.66 13.77
C PHE A 31 8.61 -15.47 12.63
N MET A 32 7.75 -16.47 12.38
CA MET A 32 6.69 -16.39 11.37
C MET A 32 5.67 -15.28 11.67
N ILE A 33 5.36 -15.04 12.95
CA ILE A 33 4.41 -14.00 13.38
C ILE A 33 5.07 -12.61 13.42
N ALA A 34 6.36 -12.53 13.77
CA ALA A 34 7.06 -11.26 13.96
C ALA A 34 7.08 -10.40 12.70
N GLY A 35 7.24 -11.00 11.51
CA GLY A 35 7.22 -10.27 10.24
C GLY A 35 5.89 -9.53 9.99
N PRO A 36 4.75 -10.23 9.92
CA PRO A 36 3.43 -9.61 9.78
C PRO A 36 3.10 -8.61 10.89
N VAL A 37 3.43 -8.89 12.16
CA VAL A 37 3.12 -7.99 13.29
C VAL A 37 3.92 -6.68 13.20
N ALA A 38 5.21 -6.74 12.87
CA ALA A 38 6.04 -5.56 12.69
C ALA A 38 5.48 -4.62 11.62
N GLU A 39 4.97 -5.18 10.53
CA GLU A 39 4.40 -4.40 9.44
C GLU A 39 2.97 -3.92 9.72
N GLN A 40 2.10 -4.76 10.30
CA GLN A 40 0.68 -4.45 10.50
C GLN A 40 0.41 -3.55 11.70
N VAL A 41 1.14 -3.74 12.81
CA VAL A 41 0.92 -2.98 14.05
C VAL A 41 1.79 -1.73 14.09
N PHE A 42 3.04 -1.85 13.62
CA PHE A 42 4.03 -0.79 13.76
C PHE A 42 4.39 -0.09 12.43
N GLY A 43 3.92 -0.59 11.28
CA GLY A 43 4.18 0.02 9.97
C GLY A 43 5.64 -0.06 9.51
N VAL A 44 6.49 -0.87 10.16
CA VAL A 44 7.93 -0.92 9.89
C VAL A 44 8.24 -2.00 8.85
N GLN A 45 8.96 -1.62 7.79
CA GLN A 45 9.50 -2.55 6.80
C GLN A 45 11.00 -2.73 7.04
N SER A 46 11.45 -3.95 7.32
CA SER A 46 12.87 -4.26 7.48
C SER A 46 13.27 -5.43 6.58
N ALA A 47 14.53 -5.43 6.11
CA ALA A 47 15.07 -6.53 5.32
C ALA A 47 15.14 -7.86 6.10
N TRP A 48 15.13 -7.79 7.43
CA TRP A 48 15.28 -8.95 8.32
C TRP A 48 13.93 -9.57 8.72
N LEU A 49 12.88 -8.75 8.82
CA LEU A 49 11.50 -9.15 9.11
C LEU A 49 10.62 -8.93 7.87
N ARG A 50 11.06 -9.45 6.73
CA ARG A 50 10.31 -9.32 5.48
C ARG A 50 8.96 -9.99 5.64
N SER A 51 7.88 -9.22 5.53
CA SER A 51 6.55 -9.78 5.70
C SER A 51 6.25 -10.77 4.59
N TRP A 52 5.70 -11.91 4.98
CA TRP A 52 5.10 -12.86 4.04
C TRP A 52 3.61 -12.57 4.04
N THR A 53 3.14 -11.85 3.03
CA THR A 53 1.71 -11.63 2.81
C THR A 53 1.20 -12.70 1.84
N MET A 54 0.34 -13.60 2.33
CA MET A 54 -0.30 -14.64 1.51
C MET A 54 -1.20 -14.04 0.43
N PHE A 55 -1.67 -12.80 0.66
CA PHE A 55 -2.43 -12.00 -0.29
C PHE A 55 -1.68 -10.68 -0.48
N SER A 56 -1.07 -10.47 -1.65
CA SER A 56 -0.75 -9.11 -2.09
C SER A 56 -2.08 -8.38 -2.18
N ALA A 57 -2.28 -7.35 -1.36
CA ALA A 57 -3.55 -6.64 -1.32
C ALA A 57 -3.83 -6.02 -2.70
N ILE A 58 -4.66 -6.72 -3.48
CA ILE A 58 -5.19 -6.27 -4.76
C ILE A 58 -5.91 -4.96 -4.47
N GLY A 59 -5.44 -3.87 -5.09
CA GLY A 59 -6.02 -2.55 -4.89
C GLY A 59 -5.15 -1.57 -4.10
N LEU A 60 -4.03 -1.96 -3.48
CA LEU A 60 -3.09 -0.98 -2.92
C LEU A 60 -2.47 -0.13 -4.04
N GLY A 61 -2.44 1.19 -3.84
CA GLY A 61 -1.92 2.16 -4.81
C GLY A 61 -2.94 2.61 -5.86
N VAL A 62 -4.06 1.90 -6.02
CA VAL A 62 -5.11 2.27 -6.99
C VAL A 62 -5.71 3.62 -6.61
N VAL A 63 -5.81 4.48 -7.61
CA VAL A 63 -6.42 5.80 -7.50
C VAL A 63 -7.87 5.72 -7.98
N ASP A 64 -8.80 6.05 -7.10
CA ASP A 64 -10.18 6.35 -7.44
C ASP A 64 -10.29 7.86 -7.67
N ALA A 65 -10.59 8.27 -8.91
CA ALA A 65 -10.64 9.65 -9.33
C ALA A 65 -11.91 9.96 -10.11
N SER A 66 -12.59 11.04 -9.72
CA SER A 66 -13.71 11.65 -10.42
C SER A 66 -13.31 13.03 -10.95
N PHE A 67 -13.83 13.36 -12.14
CA PHE A 67 -13.55 14.60 -12.83
C PHE A 67 -14.86 15.32 -13.08
N GLU A 68 -14.85 16.63 -12.83
CA GLU A 68 -15.94 17.53 -13.15
C GLU A 68 -15.39 18.71 -13.93
N ILE A 69 -16.19 19.28 -14.83
CA ILE A 69 -15.82 20.47 -15.59
C ILE A 69 -16.85 21.57 -15.34
N ARG A 70 -16.37 22.80 -15.15
CA ARG A 70 -17.25 23.96 -15.09
C ARG A 70 -17.75 24.31 -16.48
N GLN A 71 -19.06 24.32 -16.62
CA GLN A 71 -19.75 24.76 -17.82
C GLN A 71 -19.77 26.29 -17.93
N PRO A 72 -20.07 26.86 -19.11
CA PRO A 72 -20.13 28.31 -19.31
C PRO A 72 -21.17 29.03 -18.43
N ASP A 73 -22.20 28.32 -17.99
CA ASP A 73 -23.22 28.80 -17.05
C ASP A 73 -22.76 28.79 -15.58
N GLY A 74 -21.53 28.32 -15.33
CA GLY A 74 -20.91 28.20 -14.02
C GLY A 74 -21.20 26.89 -13.29
N ALA A 75 -22.07 26.03 -13.82
CA ALA A 75 -22.41 24.74 -13.22
C ALA A 75 -21.27 23.73 -13.37
N LEU A 76 -21.10 22.84 -12.37
CA LEU A 76 -20.18 21.71 -12.48
C LEU A 76 -20.91 20.51 -13.07
N ALA A 77 -20.36 19.93 -14.13
CA ALA A 77 -20.88 18.74 -14.78
C ALA A 77 -19.85 17.60 -14.73
N PRO A 78 -20.27 16.33 -14.55
CA PRO A 78 -19.36 15.19 -14.62
C PRO A 78 -18.64 15.14 -15.97
N LEU A 79 -17.31 15.01 -15.93
CA LEU A 79 -16.46 14.92 -17.10
C LEU A 79 -16.06 13.46 -17.35
N ASP A 80 -16.49 12.91 -18.49
CA ASP A 80 -16.01 11.60 -18.92
C ASP A 80 -14.62 11.69 -19.55
N ARG A 81 -13.61 11.29 -18.77
CA ARG A 81 -12.21 11.29 -19.22
C ARG A 81 -11.96 10.46 -20.48
N PHE A 82 -12.72 9.39 -20.71
CA PHE A 82 -12.54 8.52 -21.87
C PHE A 82 -13.04 9.21 -23.12
N ALA A 83 -14.24 9.80 -23.04
CA ALA A 83 -14.81 10.57 -24.14
C ALA A 83 -13.93 11.78 -24.48
N MET A 84 -13.50 12.52 -23.45
CA MET A 84 -12.69 13.74 -23.63
C MET A 84 -11.32 13.46 -24.27
N LEU A 85 -10.69 12.33 -23.92
CA LEU A 85 -9.38 11.94 -24.44
C LEU A 85 -9.44 11.04 -25.67
N GLY A 86 -10.63 10.76 -26.22
CA GLY A 86 -10.80 9.82 -27.33
C GLY A 86 -10.26 8.41 -27.03
N ALA A 87 -10.29 7.99 -25.77
CA ALA A 87 -9.69 6.74 -25.30
C ALA A 87 -10.75 5.64 -25.12
N ARG A 88 -10.36 4.39 -25.40
CA ARG A 88 -11.22 3.23 -25.10
C ARG A 88 -11.28 2.95 -23.60
N ARG A 89 -12.44 2.54 -23.11
CA ARG A 89 -12.67 2.21 -21.68
C ARG A 89 -11.92 0.97 -21.19
N ASP A 90 -11.59 0.06 -22.09
CA ASP A 90 -10.81 -1.15 -21.83
C ASP A 90 -9.30 -0.96 -22.08
N GLY A 91 -8.88 0.27 -22.41
CA GLY A 91 -7.48 0.61 -22.69
C GLY A 91 -6.67 0.97 -21.45
N ARG A 92 -5.51 1.61 -21.67
CA ARG A 92 -4.58 1.99 -20.60
C ARG A 92 -5.18 2.97 -19.58
N LEU A 93 -6.16 3.79 -19.98
CA LEU A 93 -6.84 4.75 -19.10
C LEU A 93 -7.89 4.12 -18.17
N LYS A 94 -8.11 2.80 -18.29
CA LYS A 94 -9.05 2.06 -17.45
C LYS A 94 -8.70 2.21 -15.97
N TRP A 95 -7.42 2.11 -15.65
CA TRP A 95 -6.88 2.24 -14.30
C TRP A 95 -5.99 3.47 -14.19
N ILE A 96 -5.86 3.98 -12.97
CA ILE A 96 -4.90 5.00 -12.60
C ILE A 96 -4.16 4.41 -11.40
N ASP A 97 -2.93 3.96 -11.64
CA ASP A 97 -2.18 3.12 -10.71
C ASP A 97 -1.28 3.95 -9.77
N SER A 98 -1.18 5.25 -10.00
CA SER A 98 -0.37 6.16 -9.19
C SER A 98 -0.84 7.62 -9.26
N GLY A 99 -0.38 8.44 -8.30
CA GLY A 99 -0.57 9.89 -8.33
C GLY A 99 0.14 10.57 -9.51
N GLU A 100 1.28 10.03 -9.97
CA GLU A 100 1.99 10.52 -11.15
C GLU A 100 1.18 10.28 -12.43
N GLU A 101 0.58 9.10 -12.56
CA GLU A 101 -0.32 8.81 -13.67
C GLU A 101 -1.57 9.70 -13.62
N LEU A 102 -2.12 9.94 -12.43
CA LEU A 102 -3.21 10.90 -12.26
C LEU A 102 -2.82 12.29 -12.79
N ALA A 103 -1.64 12.81 -12.43
CA ALA A 103 -1.16 14.11 -12.89
C ALA A 103 -1.02 14.16 -14.42
N LEU A 104 -0.55 13.08 -15.05
CA LEU A 104 -0.48 12.97 -16.52
C LEU A 104 -1.87 12.97 -17.15
N VAL A 105 -2.86 12.30 -16.54
CA VAL A 105 -4.24 12.30 -17.00
C VAL A 105 -4.85 13.69 -16.89
N ILE A 106 -4.67 14.39 -15.76
CA ILE A 106 -5.13 15.76 -15.54
C ILE A 106 -4.55 16.68 -16.62
N LYS A 107 -3.23 16.64 -16.83
CA LYS A 107 -2.56 17.45 -17.86
C LYS A 107 -3.15 17.23 -19.25
N ARG A 108 -3.42 15.97 -19.62
CA ARG A 108 -4.06 15.63 -20.90
C ARG A 108 -5.49 16.15 -20.98
N LEU A 109 -6.25 16.08 -19.90
CA LEU A 109 -7.62 16.59 -19.84
C LEU A 109 -7.65 18.11 -19.99
N CYS A 110 -6.78 18.82 -19.28
CA CYS A 110 -6.66 20.28 -19.41
C CYS A 110 -6.24 20.70 -20.83
N THR A 111 -5.30 19.96 -21.43
CA THR A 111 -4.90 20.20 -22.82
C THR A 111 -6.05 19.99 -23.79
N ALA A 112 -6.86 18.94 -23.60
CA ALA A 112 -8.02 18.64 -24.44
C ALA A 112 -9.18 19.61 -24.23
N ALA A 113 -9.38 20.11 -23.00
CA ALA A 113 -10.42 21.06 -22.66
C ALA A 113 -10.13 22.48 -23.18
N GLY A 114 -8.86 22.80 -23.40
CA GLY A 114 -8.42 24.08 -23.95
C GLY A 114 -8.15 25.13 -22.88
N GLN A 115 -7.72 26.31 -23.34
CA GLN A 115 -7.34 27.41 -22.45
C GLN A 115 -8.55 27.93 -21.65
N GLY A 116 -8.35 28.19 -20.36
CA GLY A 116 -9.39 28.70 -19.47
C GLY A 116 -10.38 27.64 -18.97
N ALA A 117 -10.16 26.36 -19.27
CA ALA A 117 -10.95 25.29 -18.69
C ALA A 117 -10.82 25.27 -17.16
N ASP A 118 -11.93 25.00 -16.48
CA ASP A 118 -11.96 24.75 -15.04
C ASP A 118 -12.37 23.30 -14.80
N ILE A 119 -11.37 22.45 -14.55
CA ILE A 119 -11.58 21.04 -14.23
C ILE A 119 -11.35 20.84 -12.74
N ARG A 120 -12.34 20.28 -12.07
CA ARG A 120 -12.28 19.88 -10.66
C ARG A 120 -12.01 18.39 -10.57
N VAL A 121 -11.04 18.03 -9.73
CA VAL A 121 -10.60 16.65 -9.58
C VAL A 121 -10.71 16.27 -8.13
N ARG A 122 -11.44 15.18 -7.88
CA ARG A 122 -11.45 14.54 -6.56
C ARG A 122 -10.79 13.19 -6.72
N ALA A 123 -9.72 12.96 -5.96
CA ALA A 123 -9.00 11.69 -6.03
C ALA A 123 -8.59 11.19 -4.65
N ARG A 124 -8.72 9.88 -4.48
CA ARG A 124 -8.28 9.15 -3.29
C ARG A 124 -7.49 7.92 -3.70
N GLN A 125 -6.44 7.61 -2.95
CA GLN A 125 -5.58 6.46 -3.17
C GLN A 125 -5.84 5.41 -2.09
N ALA A 126 -5.94 4.16 -2.51
CA ALA A 126 -6.06 3.04 -1.59
C ALA A 126 -4.72 2.75 -0.90
N THR A 127 -4.70 2.88 0.42
CA THR A 127 -3.56 2.56 1.29
C THR A 127 -3.93 1.40 2.22
N ARG A 128 -2.96 0.90 3.00
CA ARG A 128 -3.24 -0.11 4.03
C ARG A 128 -4.16 0.40 5.13
N GLY A 129 -4.17 1.71 5.39
CA GLY A 129 -5.05 2.36 6.36
C GLY A 129 -6.42 2.74 5.81
N GLY A 130 -6.73 2.36 4.57
CA GLY A 130 -7.94 2.75 3.86
C GLY A 130 -7.69 3.81 2.79
N TRP A 131 -8.73 4.55 2.42
CA TRP A 131 -8.65 5.58 1.39
C TRP A 131 -8.00 6.85 1.93
N GLN A 132 -6.88 7.26 1.33
CA GLN A 132 -6.24 8.54 1.59
C GLN A 132 -6.61 9.53 0.48
N ILE A 133 -7.09 10.71 0.84
CA ILE A 133 -7.36 11.78 -0.13
C ILE A 133 -6.01 12.28 -0.65
N ILE A 134 -5.83 12.28 -1.97
CA ILE A 134 -4.64 12.78 -2.64
C ILE A 134 -4.91 14.02 -3.49
N HIS A 135 -6.18 14.29 -3.82
CA HIS A 135 -6.60 15.51 -4.51
C HIS A 135 -8.02 15.92 -4.09
N THR A 136 -8.20 17.20 -3.79
CA THR A 136 -9.50 17.82 -3.52
C THR A 136 -9.98 18.62 -4.74
N ASP A 137 -11.30 18.75 -4.87
CA ASP A 137 -12.00 19.50 -5.93
C ASP A 137 -12.10 21.01 -5.64
N THR A 138 -11.40 21.49 -4.62
CA THR A 138 -11.40 22.89 -4.18
C THR A 138 -10.69 23.83 -5.16
N GLU A 139 -9.74 23.30 -5.93
CA GLU A 139 -8.89 24.07 -6.84
C GLU A 139 -9.14 23.63 -8.29
N ASN A 140 -8.91 24.56 -9.22
CA ASN A 140 -8.95 24.24 -10.65
C ASN A 140 -7.66 23.50 -11.00
N ALA A 141 -7.78 22.25 -11.43
CA ALA A 141 -6.65 21.41 -11.80
C ALA A 141 -5.97 21.85 -13.11
N CYS A 142 -6.58 22.78 -13.86
CA CYS A 142 -6.02 23.40 -15.05
C CYS A 142 -5.52 24.83 -14.80
N ALA A 143 -5.49 25.29 -13.54
CA ALA A 143 -4.92 26.58 -13.18
C ALA A 143 -3.39 26.46 -13.07
N ASP A 144 -2.74 26.21 -14.20
CA ASP A 144 -1.28 26.27 -14.40
C ASP A 144 -0.97 27.05 -15.69
#